data_AF-A0A968VMI6-F1
#
_entry.id   AF-A0A968VMI6-F1
#
_cell.length_a   1.000
_cell.length_b   1.000
_cell.length_c   1.000
_cell.angle_alpha   90.00
_cell.angle_beta   90.00
_cell.angle_gamma   90.00
#
_symmetry.space_group_name_H-M   'P 1'
#
loop_
_entity.id
_entity.type
_entity.pdbx_description
1 polymer ?
#
loop_
_entity_poly.entity_id
_entity_poly.type
_entity_poly.pdbx_seq_one_letter_code
_entity_poly.pdbx_strand_id
1 'polypeptide(L)'
;MKKSNLFQNKNEFQGSNFKSHKVELEFLQNLGFATNPFNKEITGLDNIWNYAQEINQKRENLNYPIDGLVVKIDDNILSSKLGVVGKTPRGWCAIKFAAKESTTKICGITWQVGRTGKITPVAELEATELAGTTVQRASLHNYNEVKEKKLHYGDTLVIRKAGDIIPEVVDVLIKLRVHKHNKNANTDSSGKFKIPNKCPSCATQLIKTQTKIDLLCPNIDTCPAQIIGRLSYFSSRNLANIVGLSEK
;
A
#
# COMPACT_ATOMS: atom_id res chain seq x y z
N MET A 1 -29.74 34.51 22.13
CA MET A 1 -28.90 33.43 21.54
C MET A 1 -28.59 32.42 22.64
N LYS A 2 -29.19 31.23 22.59
CA LYS A 2 -28.91 30.16 23.57
C LYS A 2 -27.51 29.62 23.28
N LYS A 3 -26.59 29.75 24.24
CA LYS A 3 -25.32 29.01 24.22
C LYS A 3 -25.68 27.52 24.33
N SER A 4 -25.59 26.79 23.23
CA SER A 4 -25.64 25.33 23.25
C SER A 4 -24.37 24.84 23.95
N ASN A 5 -24.54 24.03 25.00
CA ASN A 5 -23.45 23.33 25.68
C ASN A 5 -22.81 22.34 24.68
N LEU A 6 -21.76 22.76 23.97
CA LEU A 6 -21.00 21.95 23.02
C LEU A 6 -19.91 21.09 23.70
N PHE A 7 -19.70 21.28 25.01
CA PHE A 7 -18.64 20.61 25.77
C PHE A 7 -19.19 20.18 27.13
N GLN A 8 -19.16 18.87 27.41
CA GLN A 8 -19.46 18.34 28.75
C GLN A 8 -18.19 18.19 29.60
N ASN A 9 -17.01 18.14 28.98
CA ASN A 9 -15.70 18.11 29.65
C ASN A 9 -14.63 18.77 28.77
N LYS A 10 -13.52 19.25 29.37
CA LYS A 10 -12.48 20.08 28.73
C LYS A 10 -11.84 19.50 27.45
N ASN A 11 -12.06 18.22 27.11
CA ASN A 11 -11.36 17.54 26.01
C ASN A 11 -12.27 16.76 25.03
N GLU A 12 -13.60 16.79 25.15
CA GLU A 12 -14.48 16.07 24.21
C GLU A 12 -15.57 16.98 23.62
N PHE A 13 -15.47 17.18 22.31
CA PHE A 13 -16.49 17.85 21.50
C PHE A 13 -17.55 16.84 21.07
N GLN A 14 -18.80 17.06 21.46
CA GLN A 14 -19.92 16.32 20.88
C GLN A 14 -20.27 16.94 19.51
N GLY A 15 -19.70 16.40 18.43
CA GLY A 15 -20.08 16.76 17.04
C GLY A 15 -21.55 16.47 16.71
N SER A 16 -22.28 15.79 17.61
CA SER A 16 -23.65 15.32 17.43
C SER A 16 -24.75 16.39 17.44
N ASN A 17 -24.43 17.67 17.65
CA ASN A 17 -25.45 18.73 17.67
C ASN A 17 -25.67 19.41 16.30
N PHE A 18 -24.83 19.15 15.30
CA PHE A 18 -25.01 19.70 13.96
C PHE A 18 -25.85 18.76 13.11
N LYS A 19 -26.93 19.27 12.51
CA LYS A 19 -27.76 18.50 11.57
C LYS A 19 -27.08 18.23 10.23
N SER A 20 -26.13 19.08 9.85
CA SER A 20 -25.42 19.06 8.57
C SER A 20 -23.92 19.03 8.81
N HIS A 21 -23.21 18.15 8.10
CA HIS A 21 -21.76 18.07 8.15
C HIS A 21 -21.08 19.31 7.55
N LYS A 22 -21.67 19.91 6.51
CA LYS A 22 -21.21 21.21 5.98
C LYS A 22 -21.22 22.29 7.05
N VAL A 23 -22.31 22.42 7.80
CA VAL A 23 -22.43 23.42 8.88
C VAL A 23 -21.39 23.19 9.97
N GLU A 24 -21.09 21.93 10.28
CA GLU A 24 -20.01 21.56 11.21
C GLU A 24 -18.63 22.04 10.70
N LEU A 25 -18.32 21.84 9.41
CA LEU A 25 -17.07 22.31 8.81
C LEU A 25 -16.97 23.84 8.77
N GLU A 26 -18.05 24.54 8.42
CA GLU A 26 -18.12 26.01 8.46
C GLU A 26 -17.92 26.55 9.89
N PHE A 27 -18.52 25.89 10.88
CA PHE A 27 -18.33 26.24 12.28
C PHE A 27 -16.86 26.08 12.71
N LEU A 28 -16.21 24.97 12.36
CA LEU A 28 -14.78 24.76 12.63
C LEU A 28 -13.91 25.82 11.97
N GLN A 29 -14.21 26.18 10.72
CA GLN A 29 -13.48 27.24 10.01
C GLN A 29 -13.63 28.60 10.72
N ASN A 30 -14.83 28.94 11.18
CA ASN A 30 -15.10 30.18 11.92
C ASN A 30 -14.41 30.22 13.29
N LEU A 31 -14.10 29.06 13.88
CA LEU A 31 -13.29 28.95 15.09
C LEU A 31 -11.77 29.06 14.82
N GLY A 32 -11.36 29.17 13.55
CA GLY A 32 -9.96 29.29 13.15
C GLY A 32 -9.25 27.95 12.91
N PHE A 33 -9.98 26.83 12.88
CA PHE A 33 -9.39 25.55 12.45
C PHE A 33 -9.16 25.54 10.94
N ALA A 34 -8.06 24.92 10.53
CA ALA A 34 -7.80 24.69 9.11
C ALA A 34 -8.78 23.66 8.55
N THR A 35 -9.64 24.09 7.62
CA THR A 35 -10.53 23.21 6.84
C THR A 35 -10.02 23.10 5.41
N ASN A 36 -10.38 22.01 4.72
CA ASN A 36 -9.97 21.82 3.33
C ASN A 36 -10.79 22.75 2.42
N PRO A 37 -10.16 23.66 1.63
CA PRO A 37 -10.87 24.57 0.74
C PRO A 37 -11.59 23.86 -0.42
N PHE A 38 -11.27 22.59 -0.67
CA PHE A 38 -11.94 21.76 -1.68
C PHE A 38 -13.14 20.97 -1.12
N ASN A 39 -13.59 21.26 0.11
CA ASN A 39 -14.85 20.72 0.60
C ASN A 39 -16.02 21.32 -0.19
N LYS A 40 -16.92 20.48 -0.71
CA LYS A 40 -18.05 20.92 -1.55
C LYS A 40 -19.30 20.10 -1.25
N GLU A 41 -20.41 20.79 -1.03
CA GLU A 41 -21.75 20.18 -1.00
C GLU A 41 -22.19 19.88 -2.43
N ILE A 42 -22.55 18.62 -2.70
CA ILE A 42 -22.90 18.16 -4.03
C ILE A 42 -24.14 17.27 -3.95
N THR A 43 -25.11 17.52 -4.83
CA THR A 43 -26.31 16.70 -4.97
C THR A 43 -26.21 15.85 -6.24
N GLY A 44 -26.54 14.56 -6.12
CA GLY A 44 -26.57 13.61 -7.24
C GLY A 44 -25.24 12.88 -7.46
N LEU A 45 -25.33 11.58 -7.77
CA LEU A 45 -24.16 10.71 -7.93
C LEU A 45 -23.27 11.13 -9.11
N ASP A 46 -23.86 11.53 -10.23
CA ASP A 46 -23.09 11.97 -11.41
C ASP A 46 -22.25 13.22 -11.11
N ASN A 47 -22.80 14.15 -10.33
CA ASN A 47 -22.07 15.36 -9.94
C ASN A 47 -20.92 15.04 -8.96
N ILE A 48 -21.12 14.07 -8.06
CA ILE A 48 -20.05 13.57 -7.18
C ILE A 48 -18.92 12.97 -8.03
N TRP A 49 -19.26 12.17 -9.04
CA TRP A 49 -18.29 11.56 -9.93
C TRP A 49 -17.53 12.61 -10.77
N ASN A 50 -18.24 13.58 -11.34
CA ASN A 50 -17.65 14.68 -12.09
C ASN A 50 -16.66 15.48 -11.24
N TYR A 51 -17.02 15.76 -9.98
CA TYR A 51 -16.12 16.44 -9.05
C TYR A 51 -14.91 15.58 -8.67
N ALA A 52 -15.08 14.27 -8.50
CA ALA A 52 -13.96 13.35 -8.29
C ALA A 52 -12.97 13.36 -9.46
N GLN A 53 -13.47 13.39 -10.70
CA GLN A 53 -12.62 13.52 -11.89
C GLN A 53 -11.91 14.88 -11.97
N GLU A 54 -12.61 15.97 -11.66
CA GLU A 54 -12.02 17.31 -11.59
C GLU A 54 -10.85 17.36 -10.60
N ILE A 55 -11.04 16.83 -9.38
CA ILE A 55 -10.00 16.79 -8.36
C ILE A 55 -8.87 15.85 -8.77
N ASN A 56 -9.16 14.70 -9.39
CA ASN A 56 -8.13 13.78 -9.87
C ASN A 56 -7.20 14.45 -10.91
N GLN A 57 -7.76 15.27 -11.81
CA GLN A 57 -6.97 16.05 -12.78
C GLN A 57 -6.10 17.13 -12.11
N LYS A 58 -6.62 17.77 -11.06
CA LYS A 58 -5.90 18.81 -10.31
C LYS A 58 -4.96 18.28 -9.24
N ARG A 59 -4.99 16.96 -8.94
CA ARG A 59 -4.32 16.37 -7.78
C ARG A 59 -2.82 16.69 -7.69
N GLU A 60 -2.15 16.85 -8.84
CA GLU A 60 -0.71 17.12 -8.90
C GLU A 60 -0.37 18.58 -8.61
N ASN A 61 -1.33 19.49 -8.77
CA ASN A 61 -1.18 20.91 -8.50
C ASN A 61 -1.61 21.28 -7.07
N LEU A 62 -2.03 20.29 -6.27
CA LEU A 62 -2.34 20.50 -4.86
C LEU A 62 -1.04 20.58 -4.06
N ASN A 63 -1.04 21.41 -3.02
CA ASN A 63 0.10 21.57 -2.11
C ASN A 63 0.32 20.35 -1.19
N TYR A 64 -0.41 19.26 -1.41
CA TYR A 64 -0.37 18.04 -0.62
C TYR A 64 -0.85 16.85 -1.47
N PRO A 65 -0.34 15.64 -1.22
CA PRO A 65 -0.79 14.44 -1.90
C PRO A 65 -2.18 14.01 -1.41
N ILE A 66 -2.98 13.45 -2.32
CA ILE A 66 -4.28 12.82 -2.02
C ILE A 66 -4.40 11.50 -2.78
N ASP A 67 -5.07 10.52 -2.18
CA ASP A 67 -5.35 9.20 -2.77
C ASP A 67 -6.82 9.05 -3.24
N GLY A 68 -7.63 10.09 -3.05
CA GLY A 68 -9.05 10.07 -3.39
C GLY A 68 -9.85 11.18 -2.73
N LEU A 69 -11.17 10.99 -2.71
CA LEU A 69 -12.14 11.82 -2.01
C LEU A 69 -12.91 11.00 -0.99
N VAL A 70 -13.33 11.65 0.10
CA VAL A 70 -14.32 11.08 1.04
C VAL A 70 -15.67 11.73 0.76
N VAL A 71 -16.64 10.92 0.38
CA VAL A 71 -18.03 11.32 0.21
C VAL A 71 -18.78 11.00 1.49
N LYS A 72 -19.50 11.98 2.01
CA LYS A 72 -20.28 11.85 3.24
C LYS A 72 -21.72 12.28 2.99
N ILE A 73 -22.67 11.56 3.56
CA ILE A 73 -24.04 12.06 3.69
C ILE A 73 -23.99 13.30 4.57
N ASP A 74 -24.51 14.42 4.05
CA ASP A 74 -24.49 15.70 4.77
C ASP A 74 -25.41 15.69 6.00
N ASP A 75 -26.56 15.00 5.92
CA ASP A 75 -27.45 14.81 7.07
C ASP A 75 -26.80 13.88 8.12
N ASN A 76 -26.31 14.50 9.20
CA ASN A 76 -25.66 13.81 10.31
C ASN A 76 -26.62 12.91 11.10
N ILE A 77 -27.92 13.23 11.13
CA ILE A 77 -28.93 12.38 11.79
C ILE A 77 -29.12 11.11 10.99
N LEU A 78 -29.23 11.23 9.66
CA LEU A 78 -29.32 10.08 8.76
C LEU A 78 -28.04 9.25 8.80
N SER A 79 -26.86 9.88 8.70
CA SER A 79 -25.57 9.21 8.80
C SER A 79 -25.43 8.39 10.09
N SER A 80 -25.85 8.96 11.23
CA SER A 80 -25.84 8.29 12.54
C SER A 80 -26.78 7.07 12.56
N LYS A 81 -27.98 7.20 11.97
CA LYS A 81 -28.95 6.09 11.89
C LYS A 81 -28.46 4.93 11.02
N LEU A 82 -27.64 5.20 10.01
CA LEU A 82 -27.06 4.14 9.17
C LEU A 82 -26.07 3.27 9.95
N GLY A 83 -25.39 3.82 10.97
CA GLY A 83 -24.50 3.08 11.85
C GLY A 83 -23.16 2.68 11.20
N VAL A 84 -22.49 1.72 11.82
CA VAL A 84 -21.12 1.27 11.49
C VAL A 84 -21.11 -0.25 11.28
N VAL A 85 -20.42 -0.73 10.26
CA VAL A 85 -20.16 -2.17 10.05
C VAL A 85 -18.67 -2.44 10.29
N GLY A 86 -18.36 -3.23 11.32
CA GLY A 86 -16.98 -3.46 11.74
C GLY A 86 -16.31 -2.15 12.18
N LYS A 87 -15.38 -1.65 11.36
CA LYS A 87 -14.68 -0.36 11.57
C LYS A 87 -15.08 0.73 10.56
N THR A 88 -16.08 0.48 9.71
CA THR A 88 -16.42 1.36 8.58
C THR A 88 -17.81 1.99 8.76
N PRO A 89 -17.91 3.33 8.89
CA PRO A 89 -19.20 4.03 8.91
C PRO A 89 -19.95 3.85 7.59
N ARG A 90 -21.26 3.62 7.65
CA ARG A 90 -22.08 3.42 6.44
C ARG A 90 -22.48 4.72 5.74
N GLY A 91 -22.48 5.84 6.47
CA GLY A 91 -22.83 7.14 5.91
C GLY A 91 -21.76 7.74 4.99
N TRP A 92 -20.55 7.17 4.96
CA TRP A 92 -19.41 7.71 4.24
C TRP A 92 -18.78 6.64 3.33
N CYS A 93 -18.21 7.06 2.21
CA CYS A 93 -17.41 6.20 1.34
C CYS A 93 -16.18 6.95 0.80
N ALA A 94 -15.12 6.21 0.48
CA ALA A 94 -13.93 6.75 -0.16
C ALA A 94 -13.94 6.41 -1.65
N ILE A 95 -13.86 7.43 -2.51
CA ILE A 95 -13.59 7.28 -3.93
C ILE A 95 -12.08 7.37 -4.11
N LYS A 96 -11.42 6.22 -4.27
CA LYS A 96 -9.97 6.18 -4.49
C LYS A 96 -9.62 6.45 -5.95
N PHE A 97 -8.58 7.25 -6.15
CA PHE A 97 -8.01 7.46 -7.48
C PHE A 97 -7.14 6.28 -7.88
N ALA A 98 -6.97 6.10 -9.20
CA ALA A 98 -6.02 5.14 -9.70
C ALA A 98 -4.61 5.50 -9.20
N ALA A 99 -3.93 4.49 -8.65
CA ALA A 99 -2.55 4.62 -8.20
C ALA A 99 -1.69 5.11 -9.36
N LYS A 100 -0.71 5.96 -9.07
CA LYS A 100 0.28 6.34 -10.08
C LYS A 100 1.07 5.10 -10.47
N GLU A 101 1.26 4.92 -11.76
CA GLU A 101 2.12 3.90 -12.33
C GLU A 101 3.36 4.57 -12.94
N SER A 102 4.50 3.90 -12.86
CA SER A 102 5.73 4.30 -13.53
C SER A 102 6.31 3.07 -14.22
N THR A 103 7.25 3.29 -15.15
CA THR A 103 7.97 2.20 -15.80
C THR A 103 9.45 2.28 -15.48
N THR A 104 10.08 1.13 -15.29
CA THR A 104 11.52 1.02 -15.05
C THR A 104 12.03 -0.36 -15.44
N LYS A 105 13.34 -0.55 -15.52
CA LYS A 105 13.93 -1.85 -15.84
C LYS A 105 14.25 -2.66 -14.58
N ILE A 106 14.08 -3.97 -14.67
CA ILE A 106 14.53 -4.90 -13.63
C ILE A 106 16.01 -5.26 -13.81
N CYS A 107 16.78 -5.09 -12.75
CA CYS A 107 18.19 -5.44 -12.65
C CYS A 107 18.42 -6.78 -11.95
N GLY A 108 17.46 -7.25 -11.16
CA GLY A 108 17.65 -8.47 -10.37
C GLY A 108 16.42 -8.87 -9.57
N ILE A 109 16.51 -10.03 -8.93
CA ILE A 109 15.54 -10.47 -7.93
C ILE A 109 16.32 -10.90 -6.69
N THR A 110 16.03 -10.25 -5.56
CA THR A 110 16.48 -10.69 -4.25
C THR A 110 15.40 -11.56 -3.61
N TRP A 111 15.77 -12.75 -3.16
CA TRP A 111 14.85 -13.67 -2.49
C TRP A 111 15.00 -13.53 -0.97
N GLN A 112 14.01 -12.92 -0.32
CA GLN A 112 14.00 -12.70 1.12
C GLN A 112 13.35 -13.87 1.84
N VAL A 113 13.84 -14.21 3.03
CA VAL A 113 13.26 -15.25 3.89
C VAL A 113 12.52 -14.57 5.03
N GLY A 114 11.19 -14.70 5.06
CA GLY A 114 10.35 -14.17 6.11
C GLY A 114 10.39 -15.01 7.39
N ARG A 115 9.84 -14.46 8.48
CA ARG A 115 9.78 -15.11 9.81
C ARG A 115 9.19 -16.52 9.83
N THR A 116 8.23 -16.80 8.94
CA THR A 116 7.55 -18.10 8.81
C THR A 116 8.22 -19.03 7.79
N GLY A 117 9.41 -18.66 7.31
CA GLY A 117 10.12 -19.36 6.25
C GLY A 117 9.65 -19.03 4.84
N LYS A 118 8.62 -18.18 4.67
CA LYS A 118 8.16 -17.75 3.34
C LYS A 118 9.25 -17.05 2.56
N ILE A 119 9.48 -17.51 1.33
CA ILE A 119 10.46 -16.95 0.42
C ILE A 119 9.76 -15.93 -0.49
N THR A 120 10.06 -14.66 -0.28
CA THR A 120 9.42 -13.54 -0.98
C THR A 120 10.40 -12.93 -1.99
N PRO A 121 10.07 -12.92 -3.29
CA PRO A 121 10.87 -12.22 -4.29
C PRO A 121 10.66 -10.71 -4.21
N VAL A 122 11.77 -9.97 -4.30
CA VAL A 122 11.79 -8.51 -4.43
C VAL A 122 12.56 -8.17 -5.71
N ALA A 123 11.92 -7.43 -6.61
CA ALA A 123 12.57 -6.91 -7.81
C ALA A 123 13.55 -5.80 -7.43
N GLU A 124 14.79 -5.90 -7.89
CA GLU A 124 15.77 -4.81 -7.90
C GLU A 124 15.60 -4.05 -9.22
N LEU A 125 15.42 -2.74 -9.15
CA LEU A 125 15.04 -1.91 -10.28
C LEU A 125 16.07 -0.80 -10.54
N GLU A 126 16.15 -0.34 -11.79
CA GLU A 126 16.75 0.96 -12.07
C GLU A 126 15.95 2.05 -11.32
N ALA A 127 16.66 3.03 -10.76
CA ALA A 127 16.04 4.10 -9.98
C ALA A 127 15.04 4.87 -10.85
N THR A 128 13.79 4.96 -10.39
CA THR A 128 12.73 5.70 -11.08
C THR A 128 11.91 6.51 -10.09
N GLU A 129 11.33 7.62 -10.53
CA GLU A 129 10.38 8.37 -9.72
C GLU A 129 8.99 7.72 -9.80
N LEU A 130 8.37 7.55 -8.63
CA LEU A 130 7.01 7.03 -8.49
C LEU A 130 6.32 7.74 -7.35
N ALA A 131 5.30 8.54 -7.68
CA ALA A 131 4.52 9.33 -6.72
C ALA A 131 5.41 10.18 -5.79
N GLY A 132 6.36 10.94 -6.37
CA GLY A 132 7.21 11.88 -5.64
C GLY A 132 8.35 11.27 -4.85
N THR A 133 8.59 9.96 -4.96
CA THR A 133 9.73 9.28 -4.31
C THR A 133 10.51 8.46 -5.33
N THR A 134 11.82 8.36 -5.14
CA THR A 134 12.66 7.43 -5.91
C THR A 134 12.47 6.00 -5.42
N VAL A 135 12.14 5.09 -6.34
CA VAL A 135 11.94 3.65 -6.08
C VAL A 135 13.03 2.85 -6.80
N GLN A 136 13.66 1.93 -6.07
CA GLN A 136 14.65 0.97 -6.58
C GLN A 136 14.29 -0.48 -6.28
N ARG A 137 13.22 -0.71 -5.51
CA ARG A 137 12.78 -2.05 -5.11
C ARG A 137 11.27 -2.13 -5.20
N ALA A 138 10.74 -3.25 -5.71
CA ALA A 138 9.32 -3.53 -5.72
C ALA A 138 9.01 -4.97 -5.36
N SER A 139 7.90 -5.19 -4.66
CA SER A 139 7.39 -6.52 -4.34
C SER A 139 6.98 -7.26 -5.62
N LEU A 140 7.33 -8.54 -5.68
CA LEU A 140 6.81 -9.51 -6.65
C LEU A 140 5.84 -10.50 -5.97
N HIS A 141 5.44 -10.21 -4.72
CA HIS A 141 4.52 -10.94 -3.83
C HIS A 141 4.90 -12.39 -3.49
N ASN A 142 5.11 -13.24 -4.50
CA ASN A 142 5.42 -14.65 -4.35
C ASN A 142 6.17 -15.20 -5.58
N TYR A 143 6.70 -16.41 -5.46
CA TYR A 143 7.47 -17.02 -6.55
C TYR A 143 6.63 -17.37 -7.79
N ASN A 144 5.32 -17.59 -7.62
CA ASN A 144 4.43 -17.94 -8.74
C ASN A 144 4.26 -16.74 -9.69
N GLU A 145 4.20 -15.52 -9.15
CA GLU A 145 4.11 -14.31 -9.96
C GLU A 145 5.35 -14.09 -10.84
N VAL A 146 6.56 -14.35 -10.29
CA VAL A 146 7.81 -14.36 -11.08
C VAL A 146 7.74 -15.35 -12.24
N LYS A 147 7.15 -16.53 -11.99
CA LYS A 147 6.99 -17.59 -12.97
C LYS A 147 5.99 -17.21 -14.06
N GLU A 148 4.83 -16.69 -13.68
CA GLU A 148 3.73 -16.31 -14.57
C GLU A 148 4.11 -15.13 -15.47
N LYS A 149 4.73 -14.10 -14.88
CA LYS A 149 5.24 -12.93 -15.62
C LYS A 149 6.46 -13.25 -16.51
N LYS A 150 7.08 -14.44 -16.35
CA LYS A 150 8.25 -14.91 -17.11
C LYS A 150 9.33 -13.83 -17.17
N LEU A 151 9.72 -13.30 -16.02
CA LEU A 151 10.64 -12.16 -15.93
C LEU A 151 12.04 -12.51 -16.46
N HIS A 152 12.57 -11.59 -17.27
CA HIS A 152 13.95 -11.61 -17.76
C HIS A 152 14.71 -10.39 -17.25
N TYR A 153 16.02 -10.52 -17.14
CA TYR A 153 16.89 -9.39 -16.83
C TYR A 153 16.71 -8.28 -17.88
N GLY A 154 16.57 -7.04 -17.41
CA GLY A 154 16.40 -5.86 -18.26
C GLY A 154 14.98 -5.64 -18.78
N ASP A 155 14.02 -6.48 -18.42
CA ASP A 155 12.61 -6.24 -18.74
C ASP A 155 12.13 -4.88 -18.23
N THR A 156 11.34 -4.18 -19.04
CA THR A 156 10.61 -2.99 -18.60
C THR A 156 9.36 -3.44 -17.84
N LEU A 157 9.29 -3.05 -16.57
CA LEU A 157 8.19 -3.34 -15.65
C LEU A 157 7.33 -2.10 -15.48
N VAL A 158 6.02 -2.32 -15.35
CA VAL A 158 5.07 -1.34 -14.82
C VAL A 158 5.02 -1.53 -13.30
N ILE A 159 5.27 -0.48 -12.55
CA ILE A 159 5.25 -0.49 -11.09
C ILE A 159 4.28 0.54 -10.55
N ARG A 160 3.71 0.27 -9.37
CA ARG A 160 2.84 1.20 -8.63
C ARG A 160 3.05 1.07 -7.14
N LYS A 161 2.48 1.98 -6.34
CA LYS A 161 2.44 1.81 -4.88
C LYS A 161 1.09 1.27 -4.43
N ALA A 162 1.08 0.10 -3.80
CA ALA A 162 -0.07 -0.42 -3.08
C ALA A 162 -0.33 0.43 -1.84
N GLY A 163 -1.57 0.93 -1.70
CA GLY A 163 -1.96 1.81 -0.60
C GLY A 163 -1.06 3.04 -0.47
N ASP A 164 -0.54 3.54 -1.59
CA ASP A 164 0.34 4.73 -1.73
C ASP A 164 1.71 4.64 -1.04
N ILE A 165 2.06 3.47 -0.48
CA ILE A 165 3.30 3.29 0.29
C ILE A 165 4.22 2.22 -0.31
N ILE A 166 3.70 1.01 -0.59
CA ILE A 166 4.55 -0.16 -0.87
C ILE A 166 4.66 -0.36 -2.39
N PRO A 167 5.85 -0.23 -3.01
CA PRO A 167 5.99 -0.47 -4.45
C PRO A 167 5.79 -1.95 -4.80
N GLU A 168 5.01 -2.22 -5.84
CA GLU A 168 4.75 -3.56 -6.39
C GLU A 168 4.84 -3.55 -7.92
N VAL A 169 5.20 -4.70 -8.49
CA VAL A 169 5.24 -4.91 -9.93
C VAL A 169 3.84 -5.28 -10.42
N VAL A 170 3.28 -4.45 -11.29
CA VAL A 170 1.94 -4.65 -11.86
C VAL A 170 2.00 -5.53 -13.08
N ASP A 171 2.89 -5.22 -14.02
CA ASP A 171 2.99 -5.91 -15.30
C ASP A 171 4.38 -5.81 -15.93
N VAL A 172 4.59 -6.60 -16.99
CA VAL A 172 5.80 -6.61 -17.81
C VAL A 172 5.45 -6.15 -19.21
N LEU A 173 6.15 -5.14 -19.72
CA LEU A 173 5.99 -4.69 -21.09
C LEU A 173 6.75 -5.62 -22.05
N ILE A 174 6.21 -6.82 -22.27
CA ILE A 174 6.84 -7.89 -23.08
C ILE A 174 7.22 -7.40 -24.49
N LYS A 175 6.43 -6.49 -25.07
CA LYS A 175 6.71 -5.89 -26.40
C LYS A 175 8.01 -5.09 -26.46
N LEU A 176 8.49 -4.59 -25.31
CA LEU A 176 9.75 -3.84 -25.19
C LEU A 176 10.93 -4.74 -24.81
N ARG A 177 10.72 -6.05 -24.66
CA ARG A 177 11.78 -6.99 -24.27
C ARG A 177 12.82 -7.05 -25.38
N VAL A 178 14.03 -6.60 -25.04
CA VAL A 178 15.20 -6.77 -25.91
C VAL A 178 15.85 -8.10 -25.58
N HIS A 179 15.95 -9.00 -26.55
CA HIS A 179 16.67 -10.28 -26.42
C HIS A 179 18.20 -10.09 -26.43
N LYS A 180 18.73 -9.22 -25.56
CA LYS A 180 20.16 -9.17 -25.28
C LYS A 180 20.45 -10.14 -24.14
N HIS A 181 21.22 -11.18 -24.44
CA HIS A 181 21.65 -12.18 -23.47
C HIS A 181 22.66 -11.58 -22.48
N ASN A 182 22.18 -10.83 -21.48
CA ASN A 182 22.97 -10.51 -20.31
C ASN A 182 22.87 -11.70 -19.34
N LYS A 183 23.88 -12.57 -19.39
CA LYS A 183 24.06 -13.63 -18.39
C LYS A 183 24.47 -12.97 -17.07
N ASN A 184 23.60 -13.02 -16.07
CA ASN A 184 23.99 -12.83 -14.67
C ASN A 184 23.94 -14.18 -13.94
N ALA A 185 24.54 -14.27 -12.74
CA ALA A 185 24.56 -15.51 -11.96
C ALA A 185 23.16 -16.08 -11.64
N ASN A 186 22.12 -15.24 -11.67
CA ASN A 186 20.75 -15.56 -11.25
C ASN A 186 19.79 -15.78 -12.43
N THR A 187 20.28 -15.83 -13.67
CA THR A 187 19.50 -16.06 -14.88
C THR A 187 19.91 -17.35 -15.58
N ASP A 188 19.01 -17.92 -16.39
CA ASP A 188 19.35 -19.01 -17.31
C ASP A 188 19.96 -18.50 -18.62
N SER A 189 20.25 -19.41 -19.56
CA SER A 189 20.82 -19.06 -20.86
C SER A 189 19.94 -18.13 -21.69
N SER A 190 18.63 -18.09 -21.44
CA SER A 190 17.68 -17.18 -22.09
C SER A 190 17.60 -15.80 -21.43
N GLY A 191 18.25 -15.61 -20.27
CA GLY A 191 18.16 -14.38 -19.47
C GLY A 191 16.97 -14.36 -18.51
N LYS A 192 16.23 -15.48 -18.39
CA LYS A 192 15.09 -15.61 -17.48
C LYS A 192 15.57 -15.81 -16.04
N PHE A 193 14.93 -15.14 -15.08
CA PHE A 193 15.29 -15.30 -13.67
C PHE A 193 14.98 -16.70 -13.15
N LYS A 194 15.94 -17.27 -12.42
CA LYS A 194 15.81 -18.59 -11.77
C LYS A 194 15.12 -18.45 -10.41
N ILE A 195 14.25 -19.41 -10.12
CA ILE A 195 13.65 -19.59 -8.79
C ILE A 195 14.63 -20.44 -7.96
N PRO A 196 14.99 -20.02 -6.74
CA PRO A 196 15.92 -20.78 -5.89
C PRO A 196 15.30 -22.12 -5.50
N ASN A 197 16.12 -23.17 -5.48
CA ASN A 197 15.77 -24.47 -4.91
C ASN A 197 16.23 -24.62 -3.46
N LYS A 198 17.17 -23.79 -3.01
CA LYS A 198 17.73 -23.76 -1.67
C LYS A 198 17.48 -22.41 -1.00
N CYS A 199 17.29 -22.43 0.31
CA CYS A 199 17.08 -21.24 1.13
C CYS A 199 18.31 -20.32 1.04
N PRO A 200 18.16 -19.03 0.73
CA PRO A 200 19.29 -18.11 0.65
C PRO A 200 19.92 -17.80 2.03
N SER A 201 19.24 -18.13 3.14
CA SER A 201 19.75 -17.93 4.49
C SER A 201 20.45 -19.16 5.08
N CYS A 202 19.94 -20.37 4.86
CA CYS A 202 20.44 -21.59 5.51
C CYS A 202 20.75 -22.75 4.54
N ALA A 203 20.64 -22.53 3.23
CA ALA A 203 20.85 -23.51 2.17
C ALA A 203 19.96 -24.77 2.19
N THR A 204 19.02 -24.89 3.14
CA THR A 204 18.03 -26.00 3.17
C THR A 204 17.19 -26.02 1.90
N GLN A 205 16.88 -27.22 1.40
CA GLN A 205 16.00 -27.41 0.25
C GLN A 205 14.62 -26.79 0.51
N LEU A 206 14.16 -25.96 -0.41
CA LEU A 206 12.87 -25.28 -0.32
C LEU A 206 11.72 -26.19 -0.72
N ILE A 207 10.58 -26.01 -0.05
CA ILE A 207 9.34 -26.73 -0.33
C ILE A 207 8.27 -25.78 -0.86
N LYS A 208 7.37 -26.28 -1.70
CA LYS A 208 6.20 -25.52 -2.18
C LYS A 208 5.02 -25.82 -1.27
N THR A 209 4.16 -24.83 -1.05
CA THR A 209 2.88 -25.07 -0.36
C THR A 209 1.97 -25.98 -1.19
N GLN A 210 0.94 -26.56 -0.56
CA GLN A 210 -0.08 -27.36 -1.25
C GLN A 210 -0.74 -26.58 -2.40
N THR A 211 -1.02 -25.29 -2.18
CA THR A 211 -1.56 -24.37 -3.21
C THR A 211 -0.55 -24.05 -4.31
N LYS A 212 0.73 -24.38 -4.13
CA LYS A 212 1.86 -24.03 -5.01
C LYS A 212 2.02 -22.52 -5.26
N ILE A 213 1.41 -21.67 -4.44
CA ILE A 213 1.55 -20.20 -4.53
C ILE A 213 2.85 -19.75 -3.85
N ASP A 214 3.16 -20.37 -2.70
CA ASP A 214 4.28 -19.96 -1.87
C ASP A 214 5.42 -20.99 -1.88
N LEU A 215 6.63 -20.46 -1.73
CA LEU A 215 7.88 -21.21 -1.56
C LEU A 215 8.35 -20.99 -0.12
N LEU A 216 8.68 -22.05 0.59
CA LEU A 216 8.98 -22.01 2.03
C LEU A 216 10.30 -22.71 2.34
N CYS A 217 11.03 -22.17 3.32
CA CYS A 217 12.11 -22.85 4.02
C CYS A 217 11.54 -23.71 5.15
N PRO A 218 11.64 -25.06 5.08
CA PRO A 218 11.08 -25.94 6.09
C PRO A 218 11.92 -26.02 7.37
N ASN A 219 13.15 -25.50 7.34
CA ASN A 219 14.04 -25.47 8.51
C ASN A 219 13.59 -24.38 9.50
N ILE A 220 12.59 -24.72 10.31
CA ILE A 220 11.99 -23.80 11.30
C ILE A 220 12.99 -23.54 12.43
N ASP A 221 13.74 -24.55 12.86
CA ASP A 221 14.51 -24.51 14.10
C ASP A 221 15.83 -23.74 13.99
N THR A 222 16.55 -23.91 12.88
CA THR A 222 17.94 -23.41 12.76
C THR A 222 18.14 -22.38 11.64
N CYS A 223 17.10 -22.04 10.86
CA CYS A 223 17.25 -21.02 9.82
C CYS A 223 17.47 -19.63 10.43
N PRO A 224 18.64 -18.98 10.22
CA PRO A 224 18.96 -17.72 10.87
C PRO A 224 17.94 -16.61 10.58
N ALA A 225 17.53 -16.47 9.32
CA ALA A 225 16.54 -15.45 8.95
C ALA A 225 15.17 -15.68 9.61
N GLN A 226 14.74 -16.93 9.80
CA GLN A 226 13.49 -17.21 10.50
C GLN A 226 13.60 -16.90 11.99
N ILE A 227 14.72 -17.25 12.63
CA ILE A 227 14.97 -16.95 14.04
C ILE A 227 14.95 -15.44 14.27
N ILE A 228 15.73 -14.68 13.48
CA ILE A 228 15.79 -13.21 13.57
C ILE A 228 14.40 -12.62 13.34
N GLY A 229 13.68 -13.04 12.30
CA GLY A 229 12.34 -12.55 12.00
C GLY A 229 11.31 -12.87 13.10
N ARG A 230 11.41 -14.01 13.77
CA ARG A 230 10.54 -14.36 14.91
C ARG A 230 10.87 -13.52 16.15
N LEU A 231 12.16 -13.32 16.45
CA LEU A 231 12.60 -12.50 17.57
C LEU A 231 12.20 -11.03 17.38
N SER A 232 12.42 -10.48 16.18
CA SER A 232 12.01 -9.10 15.85
C SER A 232 10.49 -8.93 15.89
N TYR A 233 9.72 -9.93 15.44
CA TYR A 233 8.27 -9.88 15.59
C TYR A 233 7.85 -9.91 17.07
N PHE A 234 8.47 -10.78 17.87
CA PHE A 234 8.19 -10.88 19.31
C PHE A 234 8.49 -9.57 20.05
N SER A 235 9.58 -8.86 19.69
CA SER A 235 9.93 -7.56 20.28
C SER A 235 8.99 -6.41 19.87
N SER A 236 8.14 -6.60 18.86
CA SER A 236 7.27 -5.54 18.35
C SER A 236 6.30 -4.97 19.40
N ARG A 237 5.84 -3.74 19.16
CA ARG A 237 4.94 -2.98 20.04
C ARG A 237 3.65 -3.71 20.43
N ASN A 238 3.14 -4.56 19.54
CA ASN A 238 1.88 -5.29 19.75
C ASN A 238 2.08 -6.60 20.54
N LEU A 239 3.32 -6.99 20.84
CA LEU A 239 3.66 -8.17 21.62
C LEU A 239 4.46 -7.74 22.86
N ALA A 240 5.75 -8.06 22.93
CA ALA A 240 6.54 -7.80 24.13
C ALA A 240 6.99 -6.33 24.28
N ASN A 241 6.86 -5.51 23.22
CA ASN A 241 7.21 -4.08 23.21
C ASN A 241 8.63 -3.80 23.75
N ILE A 242 9.61 -4.59 23.29
CA ILE A 242 11.00 -4.46 23.71
C ILE A 242 11.68 -3.44 22.80
N VAL A 243 11.79 -2.21 23.30
CA VAL A 243 12.42 -1.09 22.58
C VAL A 243 13.92 -1.37 22.40
N GLY A 244 14.42 -1.17 21.18
CA GLY A 244 15.85 -1.31 20.85
C GLY A 244 16.25 -2.67 20.28
N LEU A 245 15.38 -3.70 20.33
CA LEU A 245 15.66 -5.01 19.71
C LEU A 245 15.03 -5.08 18.30
N SER A 246 15.87 -5.05 17.25
CA SER A 246 15.46 -5.00 15.83
C SER A 246 16.11 -6.10 14.99
N GLU A 247 15.81 -6.15 13.68
CA GLU A 247 16.48 -7.09 12.74
C GLU A 247 17.97 -6.78 12.52
N LYS A 248 18.45 -5.61 12.95
CA LYS A 248 19.87 -5.20 12.99
C LYS A 248 20.38 -5.24 14.41
#